data_AF-A0A2D6PA05-F1
#
_entry.id   AF-A0A2D6PA05-F1
#
_cell.length_a   1.000
_cell.length_b   1.000
_cell.length_c   1.000
_cell.angle_alpha   90.00
_cell.angle_beta   90.00
_cell.angle_gamma   90.00
#
_symmetry.space_group_name_H-M   'P 1'
#
loop_
_entity.id
_entity.type
_entity.pdbx_description
1 polymer ?
#
loop_
_entity_poly.entity_id
_entity_poly.type
_entity_poly.pdbx_seq_one_letter_code
_entity_poly.pdbx_strand_id
1 'polypeptide(L)'
;MSFFDSDVVRAEMTEISELQEDIYKNVFKFPSMDKEEKLFHVAMLERLLEKQRVLYTRLSLSDDPEAKVMKERIVESAAMMGLSKDVDMSTIFRNMSQMLDVMKSQIDKNEPG
;
A
#
# COMPACT_ATOMS: atom_id res chain seq x y z
N MET A 1 14.12 8.28 -22.25
CA MET A 1 12.74 7.89 -21.94
C MET A 1 12.57 8.14 -20.46
N SER A 2 11.62 9.00 -20.06
CA SER A 2 11.34 9.19 -18.63
C SER A 2 10.67 7.93 -18.08
N PHE A 3 10.97 7.59 -16.84
CA PHE A 3 10.26 6.54 -16.09
C PHE A 3 8.73 6.71 -16.17
N PHE A 4 8.25 7.95 -16.17
CA PHE A 4 6.83 8.30 -16.17
C PHE A 4 6.17 8.31 -17.56
N ASP A 5 6.96 8.19 -18.64
CA ASP A 5 6.41 8.04 -19.98
C ASP A 5 5.87 6.63 -20.24
N SER A 6 6.21 5.66 -19.37
CA SER A 6 5.76 4.27 -19.50
C SER A 6 4.26 4.15 -19.21
N ASP A 7 3.50 3.64 -20.18
CA ASP A 7 2.07 3.35 -20.03
C ASP A 7 1.78 2.43 -18.84
N VAL A 8 2.67 1.47 -18.61
CA VAL A 8 2.56 0.53 -17.48
C VAL A 8 2.72 1.28 -16.15
N VAL A 9 3.71 2.18 -16.05
CA VAL A 9 3.95 2.96 -14.84
C VAL A 9 2.78 3.91 -14.56
N ARG A 10 2.27 4.58 -15.60
CA ARG A 10 1.12 5.48 -15.47
C ARG A 10 -0.12 4.73 -15.01
N ALA A 11 -0.42 3.59 -15.61
CA ALA A 11 -1.54 2.75 -15.20
C ALA A 11 -1.40 2.27 -13.74
N GLU A 12 -0.20 1.84 -13.32
CA GLU A 12 0.07 1.47 -11.93
C GLU A 12 -0.18 2.63 -10.96
N MET A 13 0.27 3.84 -11.30
CA MET A 13 0.07 5.02 -10.47
C MET A 13 -1.40 5.45 -10.37
N THR A 14 -2.14 5.37 -11.48
CA THR A 14 -3.58 5.64 -11.49
C THR A 14 -4.31 4.65 -10.59
N GLU A 15 -4.05 3.35 -10.74
CA GLU A 15 -4.69 2.32 -9.92
C GLU A 15 -4.38 2.48 -8.42
N ILE A 16 -3.14 2.84 -8.06
CA ILE A 16 -2.76 3.15 -6.67
C ILE A 16 -3.59 4.33 -6.15
N SER A 17 -3.75 5.38 -6.96
CA SER A 17 -4.47 6.59 -6.56
C SER A 17 -5.97 6.34 -6.35
N GLU A 18 -6.59 5.58 -7.25
CA GLU A 18 -7.99 5.16 -7.14
C GLU A 18 -8.21 4.28 -5.90
N LEU A 19 -7.35 3.28 -5.68
CA LEU A 19 -7.41 2.44 -4.49
C LEU A 19 -7.26 3.25 -3.20
N GLN A 20 -6.31 4.21 -3.16
CA GLN A 20 -6.14 5.10 -2.01
C GLN A 20 -7.39 5.92 -1.74
N GLU A 21 -7.99 6.51 -2.78
CA GLU A 21 -9.19 7.32 -2.64
C GLU A 21 -10.35 6.49 -2.05
N ASP A 22 -10.58 5.29 -2.58
CA ASP A 22 -11.65 4.40 -2.11
C ASP A 22 -11.42 3.88 -0.70
N ILE A 23 -10.16 3.55 -0.35
CA ILE A 23 -9.80 3.15 1.01
C ILE A 23 -10.02 4.32 1.98
N TYR A 24 -9.46 5.50 1.70
CA TYR A 24 -9.54 6.65 2.62
C TYR A 24 -10.96 7.16 2.83
N LYS A 25 -11.82 7.15 1.80
CA LYS A 25 -13.25 7.48 1.93
C LYS A 25 -13.98 6.59 2.93
N ASN A 26 -13.52 5.36 3.09
CA ASN A 26 -14.20 4.34 3.87
C ASN A 26 -13.54 4.03 5.22
N VAL A 27 -12.37 4.61 5.51
CA VAL A 27 -11.66 4.45 6.81
C VAL A 27 -12.57 4.77 8.00
N PHE A 28 -13.32 5.89 7.96
CA PHE A 28 -14.20 6.27 9.06
C PHE A 28 -15.44 5.37 9.20
N LYS A 29 -15.81 4.64 8.15
CA LYS A 29 -16.94 3.71 8.15
C LYS A 29 -16.54 2.31 8.60
N PHE A 30 -15.25 1.99 8.61
CA PHE A 30 -14.73 0.66 8.95
C PHE A 30 -15.27 0.10 10.28
N PRO A 31 -15.39 0.89 11.39
CA PRO A 31 -15.94 0.35 12.64
C PRO A 31 -17.41 -0.07 12.56
N SER A 32 -18.18 0.53 11.65
CA SER A 32 -19.61 0.25 11.44
C SER A 32 -19.89 -0.77 10.34
N MET A 33 -18.87 -1.19 9.58
CA MET A 33 -19.01 -2.19 8.51
C MET A 33 -19.34 -3.57 9.09
N ASP A 34 -20.11 -4.37 8.35
CA ASP A 34 -20.29 -5.78 8.65
C ASP A 34 -19.01 -6.61 8.34
N LYS A 35 -19.01 -7.90 8.66
CA LYS A 35 -17.89 -8.79 8.39
C LYS A 35 -17.45 -8.79 6.92
N GLU A 36 -18.37 -8.92 5.99
CA GLU A 36 -18.06 -9.05 4.57
C GLU A 36 -17.46 -7.74 4.04
N GLU A 37 -18.04 -6.61 4.44
CA GLU A 37 -17.54 -5.27 4.12
C GLU A 37 -16.14 -5.03 4.70
N LYS A 38 -15.89 -5.43 5.95
CA LYS A 38 -14.55 -5.33 6.56
C LYS A 38 -13.53 -6.20 5.85
N LEU A 39 -13.88 -7.44 5.52
CA LEU A 39 -12.99 -8.36 4.78
C LEU A 39 -12.69 -7.81 3.38
N PHE A 40 -13.70 -7.26 2.70
CA PHE A 40 -13.52 -6.60 1.41
C PHE A 40 -12.59 -5.38 1.54
N HIS A 41 -12.78 -4.55 2.56
CA HIS A 41 -11.91 -3.40 2.81
C HIS A 41 -10.46 -3.81 3.09
N VAL A 42 -10.24 -4.86 3.87
CA VAL A 42 -8.89 -5.43 4.10
C VAL A 42 -8.30 -5.97 2.79
N ALA A 43 -9.09 -6.63 1.94
CA ALA A 43 -8.62 -7.09 0.63
C ALA A 43 -8.23 -5.92 -0.30
N MET A 44 -8.91 -4.77 -0.22
CA MET A 44 -8.48 -3.56 -0.94
C MET A 44 -7.14 -3.04 -0.41
N LEU A 45 -6.94 -3.03 0.92
CA LEU A 45 -5.66 -2.66 1.53
C LEU A 45 -4.53 -3.61 1.10
N GLU A 46 -4.78 -4.92 1.05
CA GLU A 46 -3.83 -5.94 0.54
C GLU A 46 -3.43 -5.62 -0.91
N ARG A 47 -4.42 -5.33 -1.77
CA ARG A 47 -4.18 -4.96 -3.18
C ARG A 47 -3.38 -3.66 -3.31
N LEU A 48 -3.72 -2.63 -2.54
CA LEU A 48 -2.99 -1.37 -2.53
C LEU A 48 -1.53 -1.58 -2.13
N LEU A 49 -1.29 -2.34 -1.05
CA LEU A 49 0.06 -2.62 -0.55
C LEU A 49 0.91 -3.35 -1.59
N GLU A 50 0.34 -4.34 -2.28
CA GLU A 50 1.05 -5.06 -3.34
C GLU A 50 1.40 -4.15 -4.52
N LYS A 51 0.48 -3.27 -4.95
CA LYS A 51 0.74 -2.30 -6.01
C LYS A 51 1.85 -1.32 -5.63
N GLN A 52 1.84 -0.83 -4.39
CA GLN A 52 2.90 0.03 -3.86
C GLN A 52 4.26 -0.69 -3.82
N ARG A 53 4.29 -1.97 -3.45
CA ARG A 53 5.50 -2.80 -3.46
C ARG A 53 6.06 -2.98 -4.86
N VAL A 54 5.21 -3.26 -5.86
CA VAL A 54 5.61 -3.39 -7.27
C VAL A 54 6.18 -2.06 -7.78
N LEU A 55 5.48 -0.94 -7.57
CA LEU A 55 5.95 0.39 -7.98
C LEU A 55 7.29 0.73 -7.32
N TYR A 56 7.43 0.51 -6.01
CA TYR A 56 8.68 0.75 -5.29
C TYR A 56 9.85 -0.09 -5.82
N THR A 57 9.59 -1.36 -6.15
CA THR A 57 10.58 -2.25 -6.75
C THR A 57 11.02 -1.71 -8.10
N ARG A 58 10.07 -1.28 -8.95
CA ARG A 58 10.36 -0.70 -10.26
C ARG A 58 11.16 0.60 -10.16
N LEU A 59 10.80 1.48 -9.22
CA LEU A 59 11.55 2.70 -8.90
C LEU A 59 12.98 2.38 -8.44
N SER A 60 13.15 1.33 -7.63
CA SER A 60 14.44 0.91 -7.10
C SER A 60 15.39 0.32 -8.14
N LEU A 61 14.86 -0.18 -9.24
CA LEU A 61 15.62 -0.72 -10.38
C LEU A 61 15.85 0.31 -11.49
N SER A 62 15.28 1.51 -11.38
CA SER A 62 15.38 2.56 -12.38
C SER A 62 16.60 3.45 -12.15
N ASP A 63 17.30 3.80 -13.23
CA ASP A 63 18.37 4.80 -13.20
C ASP A 63 17.89 6.23 -13.43
N ASP A 64 16.62 6.40 -13.79
CA ASP A 64 15.98 7.69 -14.05
C ASP A 64 16.04 8.60 -12.80
N PRO A 65 16.51 9.86 -12.92
CA PRO A 65 16.60 10.79 -11.81
C PRO A 65 15.27 11.05 -11.10
N GLU A 66 14.16 11.14 -11.85
CA GLU A 66 12.84 11.39 -11.28
C GLU A 66 12.33 10.17 -10.50
N ALA A 67 12.64 8.95 -10.98
CA ALA A 67 12.35 7.71 -10.26
C ALA A 67 13.11 7.64 -8.92
N LYS A 68 14.38 8.05 -8.91
CA LYS A 68 15.20 8.12 -7.68
C LYS A 68 14.59 9.09 -6.66
N VAL A 69 14.18 10.28 -7.09
CA VAL A 69 13.48 11.26 -6.24
C VAL A 69 12.16 10.69 -5.69
N MET A 70 11.37 10.00 -6.50
CA MET A 70 10.11 9.41 -6.04
C MET A 70 10.35 8.28 -5.01
N LYS A 71 11.37 7.45 -5.23
CA LYS A 71 11.78 6.43 -4.25
C LYS A 71 12.12 7.04 -2.90
N GLU A 72 12.92 8.11 -2.90
CA GLU A 72 13.31 8.84 -1.69
C GLU A 72 12.09 9.39 -0.95
N ARG A 73 11.13 10.01 -1.67
CA ARG A 73 9.88 10.51 -1.08
C ARG A 73 9.06 9.41 -0.40
N ILE A 74 9.02 8.20 -0.97
CA ILE A 74 8.34 7.05 -0.34
C ILE A 74 9.01 6.68 0.98
N VAL A 75 10.35 6.63 1.01
CA VAL A 75 11.12 6.33 2.23
C VAL A 75 10.93 7.42 3.28
N GLU A 76 10.94 8.69 2.88
CA GLU A 76 10.68 9.82 3.78
C GLU A 76 9.27 9.78 4.37
N SER A 77 8.27 9.44 3.55
CA SER A 77 6.88 9.29 3.99
C SER A 77 6.74 8.18 5.02
N ALA A 78 7.38 7.02 4.78
CA ALA A 78 7.44 5.94 5.76
C ALA A 78 8.07 6.41 7.08
N ALA A 79 9.17 7.18 7.01
CA ALA A 79 9.83 7.71 8.20
C ALA A 79 8.96 8.70 8.99
N MET A 80 8.21 9.56 8.29
CA MET A 80 7.26 10.48 8.91
C MET A 80 6.12 9.75 9.65
N MET A 81 5.79 8.53 9.22
CA MET A 81 4.82 7.67 9.90
C MET A 81 5.41 6.91 11.11
N GLY A 82 6.63 7.25 11.53
CA GLY A 82 7.28 6.69 12.72
C GLY A 82 8.12 5.43 12.45
N LEU A 83 8.33 5.07 11.18
CA LEU A 83 9.23 3.96 10.82
C LEU A 83 10.68 4.46 10.86
N SER A 84 11.59 3.66 11.42
CA SER A 84 13.00 4.03 11.40
C SER A 84 13.54 4.00 9.96
N LYS A 85 14.34 5.01 9.61
CA LYS A 85 15.06 5.11 8.32
C LYS A 85 16.08 3.98 8.13
N ASP A 86 16.46 3.31 9.22
CA ASP A 86 17.41 2.19 9.20
C ASP A 86 16.74 0.87 8.78
N VAL A 87 15.41 0.84 8.70
CA VAL A 87 14.65 -0.36 8.34
C VAL A 87 14.51 -0.43 6.83
N ASP A 88 14.93 -1.57 6.27
CA ASP A 88 14.77 -1.85 4.85
C ASP A 88 13.28 -1.88 4.44
N MET A 89 12.96 -1.25 3.31
CA MET A 89 11.58 -1.15 2.82
C MET A 89 10.93 -2.51 2.56
N SER A 90 11.68 -3.56 2.19
CA SER A 90 11.12 -4.91 2.05
C SER A 90 10.62 -5.46 3.39
N THR A 91 11.30 -5.10 4.49
CA THR A 91 10.85 -5.45 5.85
C THR A 91 9.60 -4.67 6.23
N ILE A 92 9.52 -3.39 5.86
CA ILE A 92 8.32 -2.58 6.09
C ILE A 92 7.11 -3.20 5.36
N PHE A 93 7.23 -3.49 4.06
CA PHE A 93 6.15 -4.13 3.30
C PHE A 93 5.73 -5.47 3.90
N ARG A 94 6.70 -6.32 4.28
CA ARG A 94 6.41 -7.61 4.93
C ARG A 94 5.63 -7.43 6.23
N ASN A 95 6.04 -6.50 7.09
CA ASN A 95 5.38 -6.25 8.36
C ASN A 95 3.96 -5.71 8.15
N MET A 96 3.75 -4.85 7.15
CA MET A 96 2.42 -4.37 6.77
C MET A 96 1.53 -5.51 6.26
N SER A 97 2.06 -6.41 5.42
CA SER A 97 1.31 -7.59 4.97
C SER A 97 0.89 -8.47 6.15
N GLN A 98 1.81 -8.74 7.08
CA GLN A 98 1.50 -9.52 8.29
C GLN A 98 0.42 -8.85 9.16
N MET A 99 0.42 -7.52 9.25
CA MET A 99 -0.63 -6.80 9.97
C MET A 99 -2.00 -6.98 9.32
N LEU A 100 -2.08 -6.93 7.98
CA LEU A 100 -3.32 -7.18 7.24
C LEU A 100 -3.82 -8.62 7.44
N ASP A 101 -2.92 -9.62 7.42
CA ASP A 101 -3.26 -11.02 7.72
C ASP A 101 -3.87 -11.18 9.12
N VAL A 102 -3.30 -10.48 10.11
CA VAL A 102 -3.81 -10.47 11.48
C VAL A 102 -5.18 -9.79 11.55
N MET A 103 -5.37 -8.64 10.89
CA MET A 103 -6.65 -7.95 10.85
C MET A 103 -7.75 -8.84 10.26
N LYS A 104 -7.47 -9.47 9.13
CA LYS A 104 -8.36 -10.44 8.47
C LYS A 104 -8.74 -11.59 9.39
N SER A 105 -7.73 -12.18 10.03
CA SER A 105 -7.92 -13.28 10.99
C SER A 105 -8.76 -12.87 12.21
N GLN A 106 -8.65 -11.62 12.66
CA GLN A 106 -9.45 -11.11 13.78
C GLN A 106 -10.91 -10.89 13.37
N ILE A 107 -11.16 -10.34 12.18
CA ILE A 107 -12.51 -10.17 11.63
C ILE A 107 -13.19 -11.54 11.49
N ASP A 108 -12.46 -12.55 11.00
CA ASP A 108 -12.99 -13.91 10.85
C ASP A 108 -13.35 -14.59 12.19
N LYS A 109 -12.56 -14.33 13.25
CA LYS A 109 -12.74 -14.94 14.58
C LYS A 109 -13.79 -14.25 15.44
N ASN A 110 -14.02 -12.95 15.25
CA ASN A 110 -14.80 -12.13 16.18
C ASN A 110 -16.29 -12.02 15.83
N GLU A 111 -16.75 -12.57 14.70
CA GLU A 111 -18.17 -12.56 14.32
C GLU A 111 -18.67 -14.02 14.11
N PRO A 112 -19.62 -14.52 14.93
CA PRO A 112 -20.30 -15.79 14.65
C PRO A 112 -21.07 -15.63 13.35
N GLY A 113 -20.91 -16.60 12.45
CA GLY A 113 -21.68 -16.69 11.20
C GLY A 113 -23.17 -16.91 11.43
#